data_AF-A0A517QW26-F1
#
_entry.id   AF-A0A517QW26-F1
#
_cell.length_a   1.000
_cell.length_b   1.000
_cell.length_c   1.000
_cell.angle_alpha   90.00
_cell.angle_beta   90.00
_cell.angle_gamma   90.00
#
_symmetry.space_group_name_H-M   'P 1'
#
loop_
_entity.id
_entity.type
_entity.pdbx_description
1 polymer ?
#
loop_
_entity_poly.entity_id
_entity_poly.type
_entity_poly.pdbx_seq_one_letter_code
_entity_poly.pdbx_strand_id
1 'polypeptide(L)'
;MSEASKLPGTFRAFSTKYPSIVAQHEKMAGAVDAVGPLDDKTKFLVKIGISLGAGLESALRSHVRRAMQAGATQEEIEQAILLGMNTRGFPATVAAWSWAQVQFDRDRNDEATRDE
;
A
#
# COMPACT_ATOMS: atom_id res chain seq x y z
N MET A 1 1.92 17.51 8.21
CA MET A 1 2.35 16.42 9.12
C MET A 1 3.39 15.56 8.41
N SER A 2 4.53 15.23 9.03
CA SER A 2 5.58 14.45 8.35
C SER A 2 5.12 13.01 8.08
N GLU A 3 5.68 12.38 7.04
CA GLU A 3 5.38 11.01 6.60
C GLU A 3 5.50 9.98 7.74
N ALA A 4 6.40 10.25 8.69
CA ALA A 4 6.60 9.44 9.89
C ALA A 4 5.36 9.37 10.79
N SER A 5 4.47 10.37 10.79
CA SER A 5 3.24 10.39 11.61
C SER A 5 2.18 9.38 11.16
N LYS A 6 2.26 8.86 9.93
CA LYS A 6 1.23 7.97 9.32
C LYS A 6 1.58 6.48 9.36
N LEU A 7 2.70 6.11 9.98
CA LEU A 7 3.16 4.72 10.10
C LEU A 7 2.53 4.01 11.30
N PRO A 8 2.17 2.71 11.18
CA PRO A 8 1.70 1.90 12.30
C PRO A 8 2.69 1.94 13.48
N GLY A 9 2.17 1.95 14.71
CA GLY A 9 3.00 2.03 15.92
C GLY A 9 4.05 0.91 16.01
N THR A 10 3.71 -0.28 15.52
CA THR A 10 4.63 -1.44 15.43
C THR A 10 5.79 -1.19 14.48
N PHE A 11 5.54 -0.59 13.31
CA PHE A 11 6.60 -0.22 12.37
C PHE A 11 7.53 0.83 12.98
N ARG A 12 6.98 1.85 13.64
CA ARG A 12 7.78 2.87 14.33
C ARG A 12 8.68 2.26 15.40
N ALA A 13 8.13 1.38 16.24
CA ALA A 13 8.92 0.69 17.28
C ALA A 13 10.03 -0.17 16.67
N PHE A 14 9.75 -0.87 15.57
CA PHE A 14 10.75 -1.65 14.84
C PHE A 14 11.87 -0.75 14.28
N SER A 15 11.52 0.37 13.64
CA SER A 15 12.50 1.30 13.07
C SER A 15 13.38 1.95 14.14
N THR A 16 12.83 2.30 15.30
CA THR A 16 13.62 2.80 16.43
C THR A 16 14.57 1.73 16.97
N LYS A 17 14.14 0.47 17.02
CA LYS A 17 14.95 -0.63 17.56
C LYS A 17 16.07 -1.08 16.61
N TYR A 18 15.83 -1.05 15.30
CA TYR A 18 16.76 -1.56 14.29
C TYR A 18 16.98 -0.56 13.13
N PRO A 19 17.51 0.64 13.39
CA PRO A 19 17.61 1.70 12.39
C PRO A 19 18.51 1.35 11.21
N SER A 20 19.59 0.59 11.43
CA SER A 20 20.49 0.15 10.36
C SER A 20 19.81 -0.82 9.38
N ILE A 21 18.97 -1.73 9.88
CA ILE A 21 18.22 -2.69 9.06
C ILE A 21 17.20 -1.94 8.20
N VAL A 22 16.46 -0.99 8.79
CA VAL A 22 15.51 -0.17 8.04
C VAL A 22 16.18 0.64 6.94
N ALA A 23 17.33 1.28 7.23
CA ALA A 23 18.07 2.03 6.23
C ALA A 23 18.55 1.16 5.05
N GLN A 24 18.99 -0.08 5.31
CA GLN A 24 19.37 -1.00 4.24
C GLN A 24 18.15 -1.50 3.45
N HIS A 25 17.04 -1.77 4.11
CA HIS A 25 15.79 -2.13 3.46
C HIS A 25 15.28 -1.01 2.54
N GLU A 26 15.34 0.25 2.97
CA GLU A 26 14.96 1.41 2.14
C GLU A 26 15.87 1.57 0.91
N LYS A 27 17.19 1.37 1.08
CA LYS A 27 18.12 1.38 -0.06
C LYS A 27 17.79 0.27 -1.06
N MET A 28 17.50 -0.94 -0.58
CA MET A 28 17.10 -2.05 -1.44
C MET A 28 15.79 -1.73 -2.17
N ALA A 29 14.79 -1.19 -1.47
CA ALA A 29 13.52 -0.80 -2.07
C ALA A 29 13.71 0.25 -3.18
N GLY A 30 14.53 1.29 -2.92
CA GLY A 30 14.85 2.31 -3.92
C GLY A 30 15.60 1.75 -5.13
N ALA A 31 16.54 0.83 -4.92
CA ALA A 31 17.24 0.16 -6.01
C ALA A 31 16.29 -0.67 -6.89
N VAL A 32 15.38 -1.45 -6.27
CA VAL A 32 14.36 -2.22 -6.99
C VAL A 32 13.44 -1.30 -7.79
N ASP A 33 12.99 -0.20 -7.19
CA ASP A 33 12.08 0.75 -7.86
C ASP A 33 12.76 1.49 -9.04
N ALA A 34 14.10 1.56 -9.10
CA ALA A 34 14.85 2.30 -10.12
C ALA A 34 15.27 1.47 -11.35
N VAL A 35 15.26 0.13 -11.28
CA VAL A 35 15.81 -0.73 -12.35
C VAL A 35 14.76 -1.08 -13.42
N GLY A 36 13.47 -0.94 -13.12
CA GLY A 36 12.37 -1.37 -13.99
C GLY A 36 11.73 -0.25 -14.83
N PRO A 37 11.05 -0.60 -15.93
CA PRO A 37 10.39 0.37 -16.82
C PRO A 37 9.02 0.84 -16.31
N LEU A 38 8.54 0.31 -15.19
CA LEU A 38 7.21 0.62 -14.66
C LEU A 38 7.20 1.99 -13.99
N ASP A 39 6.11 2.73 -14.17
CA ASP A 39 5.84 3.92 -13.38
C ASP A 39 5.39 3.56 -11.95
N ASP A 40 5.36 4.56 -11.06
CA ASP A 40 5.08 4.32 -9.65
C ASP A 40 3.65 3.84 -9.40
N LYS A 41 2.69 4.34 -10.18
CA LYS A 41 1.30 3.88 -10.14
C LYS A 41 1.24 2.36 -10.38
N THR A 42 1.86 1.92 -11.48
CA THR A 42 1.86 0.51 -11.88
C THR A 42 2.60 -0.35 -10.86
N LYS A 43 3.73 0.12 -10.31
CA LYS A 43 4.45 -0.60 -9.24
C LYS A 43 3.55 -0.84 -8.03
N PHE A 44 2.77 0.15 -7.59
CA PHE A 44 1.90 -0.01 -6.44
C PHE A 44 0.69 -0.91 -6.72
N LEU A 45 0.10 -0.84 -7.91
CA LEU A 45 -0.96 -1.78 -8.32
C LEU A 45 -0.46 -3.24 -8.31
N VAL A 46 0.78 -3.48 -8.80
CA VAL A 46 1.41 -4.80 -8.72
C VAL A 46 1.65 -5.23 -7.27
N LYS A 47 2.18 -4.33 -6.42
CA LYS A 47 2.43 -4.61 -4.99
C LYS A 47 1.12 -4.88 -4.21
N ILE A 48 -0.01 -4.26 -4.61
CA ILE A 48 -1.35 -4.58 -4.09
C ILE A 48 -1.72 -6.03 -4.45
N GLY A 49 -1.57 -6.43 -5.71
CA GLY A 49 -1.81 -7.81 -6.15
C GLY A 49 -0.95 -8.85 -5.40
N ILE A 50 0.33 -8.55 -5.19
CA ILE A 50 1.24 -9.39 -4.38
C ILE A 50 0.76 -9.48 -2.93
N SER A 51 0.35 -8.37 -2.33
CA SER A 51 -0.12 -8.31 -0.95
C SER A 51 -1.43 -9.08 -0.75
N LEU A 52 -2.35 -8.99 -1.72
CA LEU A 52 -3.54 -9.85 -1.78
C LEU A 52 -3.11 -11.33 -1.84
N GLY A 53 -2.20 -11.64 -2.76
CA GLY A 53 -1.66 -12.98 -2.94
C GLY A 53 -1.10 -13.59 -1.65
N ALA A 54 -0.41 -12.78 -0.86
CA ALA A 54 0.22 -13.19 0.39
C ALA A 54 -0.65 -12.98 1.65
N GLY A 55 -1.84 -12.40 1.55
CA GLY A 55 -2.71 -12.11 2.70
C GLY A 55 -2.18 -11.01 3.63
N LEU A 56 -1.44 -10.03 3.09
CA LEU A 56 -0.74 -9.00 3.86
C LEU A 56 -1.56 -7.71 3.97
N GLU A 57 -2.54 -7.67 4.88
CA GLU A 57 -3.44 -6.51 5.06
C GLU A 57 -2.70 -5.18 5.21
N SER A 58 -1.77 -5.10 6.16
CA SER A 58 -1.06 -3.83 6.46
C SER A 58 -0.24 -3.34 5.27
N ALA A 59 0.36 -4.27 4.51
CA ALA A 59 1.12 -3.93 3.31
C ALA A 59 0.18 -3.48 2.19
N LEU A 60 -0.94 -4.20 1.97
CA LEU A 60 -1.93 -3.84 0.96
C LEU A 60 -2.44 -2.42 1.20
N ARG A 61 -2.84 -2.10 2.43
CA ARG A 61 -3.31 -0.75 2.80
C ARG A 61 -2.24 0.32 2.58
N SER A 62 -0.98 0.02 2.90
CA SER A 62 0.12 0.94 2.61
C SER A 62 0.33 1.15 1.10
N HIS A 63 0.13 0.12 0.28
CA HIS A 63 0.27 0.23 -1.17
C HIS A 63 -0.94 0.91 -1.83
N VAL A 64 -2.16 0.72 -1.31
CA VAL A 64 -3.35 1.49 -1.72
C VAL A 64 -3.10 2.99 -1.55
N ARG A 65 -2.66 3.43 -0.37
CA ARG A 65 -2.33 4.84 -0.12
C ARG A 65 -1.29 5.38 -1.11
N ARG A 66 -0.20 4.61 -1.33
CA ARG A 66 0.89 5.03 -2.23
C ARG A 66 0.47 5.01 -3.70
N ALA A 67 -0.43 4.10 -4.10
CA ALA A 67 -1.03 4.09 -5.44
C ALA A 67 -1.86 5.36 -5.67
N MET A 68 -2.72 5.73 -4.72
CA MET A 68 -3.51 6.97 -4.77
C MET A 68 -2.60 8.21 -4.86
N GLN A 69 -1.53 8.27 -4.05
CA GLN A 69 -0.52 9.34 -4.11
C GLN A 69 0.21 9.41 -5.47
N ALA A 70 0.35 8.28 -6.15
CA ALA A 70 0.90 8.19 -7.50
C ALA A 70 -0.15 8.42 -8.61
N GLY A 71 -1.36 8.82 -8.26
CA GLY A 71 -2.44 9.15 -9.20
C GLY A 71 -3.30 7.96 -9.65
N ALA A 72 -3.25 6.83 -8.93
CA ALA A 72 -4.22 5.75 -9.17
C ALA A 72 -5.64 6.19 -8.76
N THR A 73 -6.64 5.78 -9.53
CA THR A 73 -8.05 5.93 -9.12
C THR A 73 -8.48 4.76 -8.23
N GLN A 74 -9.60 4.92 -7.52
CA GLN A 74 -10.18 3.81 -6.73
C GLN A 74 -10.52 2.63 -7.65
N GLU A 75 -11.07 2.90 -8.84
CA GLU A 75 -11.44 1.88 -9.82
C GLU A 75 -10.23 1.09 -10.32
N GLU A 76 -9.07 1.74 -10.54
CA GLU A 76 -7.84 1.05 -10.92
C GLU A 76 -7.35 0.11 -9.81
N ILE A 77 -7.47 0.53 -8.54
CA ILE A 77 -7.10 -0.27 -7.38
C ILE A 77 -8.07 -1.45 -7.18
N GLU A 78 -9.37 -1.20 -7.28
CA GLU A 78 -10.40 -2.24 -7.20
C GLU A 78 -10.23 -3.27 -8.32
N GLN A 79 -9.92 -2.83 -9.53
CA GLN A 79 -9.64 -3.73 -10.64
C GLN A 79 -8.41 -4.60 -10.37
N ALA A 80 -7.32 -4.04 -9.83
CA ALA A 80 -6.13 -4.82 -9.46
C ALA A 80 -6.45 -5.90 -8.41
N ILE A 81 -7.34 -5.62 -7.47
CA ILE A 81 -7.83 -6.58 -6.48
C ILE A 81 -8.74 -7.63 -7.14
N LEU A 82 -9.66 -7.21 -8.01
CA LEU A 82 -10.64 -8.08 -8.68
C LEU A 82 -9.97 -9.15 -9.55
N LEU A 83 -8.81 -8.85 -10.15
CA LEU A 83 -7.99 -9.85 -10.86
C LEU A 83 -7.58 -11.04 -9.97
N GLY A 84 -7.59 -10.86 -8.65
CA GLY A 84 -7.40 -11.92 -7.65
C GLY A 84 -8.51 -12.97 -7.64
N MET A 85 -9.70 -12.67 -8.18
CA MET A 85 -10.88 -13.56 -8.11
C MET A 85 -10.59 -14.95 -8.66
N ASN A 86 -9.98 -15.01 -9.85
CA ASN A 86 -9.69 -16.28 -10.54
C ASN A 86 -8.39 -16.94 -10.09
N THR A 87 -7.46 -16.18 -9.51
CA THR A 87 -6.10 -16.65 -9.17
C THR A 87 -5.94 -17.01 -7.70
N ARG A 88 -6.64 -16.30 -6.81
CA ARG A 88 -6.58 -16.49 -5.35
C ARG A 88 -7.92 -16.87 -4.74
N GLY A 89 -9.02 -16.71 -5.46
CA GLY A 89 -10.36 -17.11 -5.05
C GLY A 89 -11.13 -16.01 -4.35
N PHE A 90 -12.45 -16.23 -4.26
CA PHE A 90 -13.41 -15.26 -3.74
C PHE A 90 -13.08 -14.76 -2.32
N PRO A 91 -12.79 -15.62 -1.31
CA PRO A 91 -12.60 -15.13 0.06
C PRO A 91 -11.40 -14.19 0.22
N ALA A 92 -10.27 -14.52 -0.43
CA ALA A 92 -9.07 -13.69 -0.39
C ALA A 92 -9.29 -12.35 -1.12
N THR A 93 -10.02 -12.38 -2.22
CA THR A 93 -10.34 -11.18 -3.01
C THR A 93 -11.25 -10.23 -2.22
N VAL A 94 -12.31 -10.75 -1.60
CA VAL A 94 -13.22 -9.96 -0.77
C VAL A 94 -12.52 -9.37 0.46
N ALA A 95 -11.62 -10.13 1.09
CA ALA A 95 -10.80 -9.61 2.18
C ALA A 95 -9.89 -8.45 1.72
N ALA A 96 -9.19 -8.61 0.59
CA ALA A 96 -8.37 -7.54 0.03
C ALA A 96 -9.18 -6.30 -0.34
N TRP A 97 -10.38 -6.48 -0.88
CA TRP A 97 -11.29 -5.37 -1.17
C TRP A 97 -11.70 -4.63 0.11
N SER A 98 -12.06 -5.33 1.19
CA SER A 98 -12.43 -4.68 2.46
C SER A 98 -11.27 -3.89 3.08
N TRP A 99 -10.03 -4.39 2.96
CA TRP A 99 -8.83 -3.67 3.41
C TRP A 99 -8.61 -2.37 2.61
N ALA A 100 -8.85 -2.39 1.30
CA ALA A 100 -8.77 -1.20 0.45
C ALA A 100 -9.81 -0.15 0.86
N GLN A 101 -11.05 -0.56 1.13
CA GLN A 101 -12.12 0.34 1.62
C GLN A 101 -11.72 1.05 2.92
N VAL A 102 -11.13 0.33 3.88
CA VAL A 102 -10.60 0.93 5.12
C VAL A 102 -9.56 2.02 4.82
N GLN A 103 -8.77 1.86 3.77
CA GLN A 103 -7.80 2.87 3.39
C GLN A 103 -8.44 4.06 2.67
N PHE A 104 -9.39 3.84 1.75
CA PHE A 104 -10.13 4.91 1.09
C PHE A 104 -10.87 5.80 2.09
N ASP A 105 -11.49 5.21 3.11
CA ASP A 105 -12.19 5.95 4.16
C ASP A 105 -11.24 6.83 4.98
N ARG A 106 -10.04 6.31 5.28
CA ARG A 106 -9.01 7.08 5.99
C ARG A 106 -8.52 8.27 5.16
N ASP A 107 -8.29 8.06 3.87
CA ASP A 107 -7.79 9.11 3.00
C ASP A 107 -8.84 10.23 2.83
N ARG A 108 -10.14 9.90 2.70
CA ARG A 108 -11.22 10.90 2.72
C ARG A 108 -11.31 11.68 4.03
N ASN A 109 -11.18 11.01 5.17
CA ASN A 109 -11.24 11.68 6.47
C ASN A 109 -10.06 12.63 6.67
N ASP A 110 -8.87 12.24 6.21
CA ASP A 110 -7.66 13.07 6.23
C ASP A 110 -7.78 14.30 5.32
N GLU A 111 -8.52 14.20 4.21
CA GLU A 111 -8.83 15.34 3.33
C GLU A 111 -9.81 16.30 3.98
N ALA A 112 -10.91 15.79 4.55
CA ALA A 112 -11.91 16.61 5.24
C ALA A 112 -11.32 17.43 6.41
N THR A 113 -10.33 16.90 7.13
CA THR A 113 -9.65 17.64 8.22
C THR A 113 -8.58 18.63 7.76
N ARG A 114 -8.19 18.64 6.48
CA ARG A 114 -7.22 19.63 5.94
C ARG A 114 -7.89 20.91 5.48
N ASP A 115 -9.17 20.83 5.16
CA ASP A 115 -9.98 21.95 4.69
C ASP A 115 -10.67 22.71 5.84
N GLU A 116 -10.54 22.20 7.08
CA GLU A 116 -10.93 22.85 8.35
C GLU A 116 -9.77 23.63 8.98
#